data_AF-A0A6G6K9V0-F1
#
_entry.id   AF-A0A6G6K9V0-F1
#
_cell.length_a   1.000
_cell.length_b   1.000
_cell.length_c   1.000
_cell.angle_alpha   90.00
_cell.angle_beta   90.00
_cell.angle_gamma   90.00
#
_symmetry.space_group_name_H-M   'P 1'
#
loop_
_entity.id
_entity.type
_entity.pdbx_description
1 polymer ?
#
loop_
_entity_poly.entity_id
_entity_poly.type
_entity_poly.pdbx_seq_one_letter_code
_entity_poly.pdbx_strand_id
1 'polypeptide(L)'
;MTIGRPLLCLLLALCSLRGFAEVPALPEHARLELEETWASGSIDPARWYLMRRNWDGGNHGNVPENVRVIEEAVADGTKRHVLECRANGDQYTGPIHGLWNKPDRVGGIIASKTFFASGRFEVEMRVGGTEKLAVGPENPARPIGSIAAIWIYAGKNVRVTDSLSDGFVQEEPLYHPYLQKWSKGNAYLTSELDFPELGKKGDFDHALYNTFNHSRIHSKTLPVQVADGKYHTYTTEWRTALRELMDLRDEQVTEHQGFHWIRDLKYPFDRYWGNPVKRLGKDRYAVYHGVRATHWIDGKLVGENTDDVPTIAAQLSLGIWLPDWAGPAPWQESRATFGTIRVWQYHDEGDVRGLLTNDQPDNFKPSGEPIKSP
;
A
#
# COMPACT_ATOMS: atom_id res chain seq x y z
N MET A 1 70.48 -27.22 19.22
CA MET A 1 69.45 -27.01 20.26
C MET A 1 68.63 -25.82 19.81
N THR A 2 67.54 -26.05 19.08
CA THR A 2 66.65 -25.01 18.58
C THR A 2 65.29 -25.65 18.35
N ILE A 3 64.33 -25.25 19.18
CA ILE A 3 62.96 -25.76 19.24
C ILE A 3 62.13 -24.97 18.22
N GLY A 4 61.57 -25.64 17.23
CA GLY A 4 60.56 -25.07 16.33
C GLY A 4 59.17 -25.17 16.95
N ARG A 5 58.50 -24.03 17.14
CA ARG A 5 57.07 -23.95 17.50
C ARG A 5 56.21 -24.11 16.25
N PRO A 6 55.10 -24.87 16.28
CA PRO A 6 54.10 -24.81 15.23
C PRO A 6 53.17 -23.60 15.47
N LEU A 7 52.92 -22.86 14.39
CA LEU A 7 51.98 -21.75 14.34
C LEU A 7 50.56 -22.32 14.19
N LEU A 8 49.73 -22.19 15.22
CA LEU A 8 48.32 -22.55 15.19
C LEU A 8 47.53 -21.37 14.60
N CYS A 9 47.15 -21.45 13.33
CA CYS A 9 46.22 -20.50 12.72
C CYS A 9 44.80 -20.80 13.19
N LEU A 10 44.29 -20.03 14.15
CA LEU A 10 42.89 -20.02 14.54
C LEU A 10 42.09 -19.20 13.50
N LEU A 11 41.34 -19.88 12.63
CA LEU A 11 40.29 -19.22 11.84
C LEU A 11 39.13 -18.88 12.78
N LEU A 12 39.01 -17.61 13.16
CA LEU A 12 37.80 -17.07 13.76
C LEU A 12 36.75 -16.89 12.66
N ALA A 13 35.81 -17.84 12.58
CA ALA A 13 34.57 -17.65 11.85
C ALA A 13 33.76 -16.56 12.57
N LEU A 14 33.79 -15.34 12.02
CA LEU A 14 32.85 -14.27 12.36
C LEU A 14 31.48 -14.68 11.81
N CYS A 15 30.75 -15.50 12.55
CA CYS A 15 29.31 -15.60 12.39
C CYS A 15 28.72 -14.25 12.82
N SER A 16 28.43 -13.40 11.85
CA SER A 16 27.57 -12.23 12.05
C SER A 16 26.21 -12.73 12.50
N LEU A 17 25.99 -12.77 13.81
CA LEU A 17 24.67 -12.82 14.41
C LEU A 17 23.95 -11.56 13.92
N ARG A 18 23.19 -11.68 12.81
CA ARG A 18 22.14 -10.71 12.51
C ARG A 18 21.14 -10.85 13.65
N GLY A 19 21.29 -10.02 14.68
CA GLY A 19 20.26 -9.86 15.69
C GLY A 19 18.95 -9.60 14.98
N PHE A 20 17.90 -10.32 15.38
CA PHE A 20 16.55 -10.00 14.92
C PHE A 20 16.26 -8.57 15.36
N ALA A 21 16.18 -7.63 14.42
CA ALA A 21 15.84 -6.26 14.74
C ALA A 21 14.36 -6.26 15.17
N GLU A 22 14.11 -6.00 16.44
CA GLU A 22 12.77 -5.79 16.99
C GLU A 22 12.15 -4.51 16.43
N VAL A 23 10.83 -4.37 16.56
CA VAL A 23 10.12 -3.14 16.20
C VAL A 23 10.63 -2.01 17.12
N PRO A 24 11.15 -0.89 16.59
CA PRO A 24 11.69 0.18 17.41
C PRO A 24 10.60 0.85 18.25
N ALA A 25 10.99 1.57 19.31
CA ALA A 25 10.06 2.44 20.03
C ALA A 25 9.49 3.52 19.09
N LEU A 26 8.27 3.98 19.36
CA LEU A 26 7.69 5.12 18.64
C LEU A 26 8.51 6.39 18.93
N PRO A 27 8.71 7.28 17.94
CA PRO A 27 9.23 8.62 18.19
C PRO A 27 8.36 9.38 19.22
N GLU A 28 8.97 10.24 20.03
CA GLU A 28 8.26 11.00 21.09
C GLU A 28 7.09 11.85 20.56
N HIS A 29 7.20 12.32 19.31
CA HIS A 29 6.19 13.15 18.66
C HIS A 29 5.12 12.34 17.90
N ALA A 30 5.21 11.00 17.90
CA ALA A 30 4.27 10.15 17.20
C ALA A 30 2.85 10.28 17.79
N ARG A 31 1.84 10.38 16.94
CA ARG A 31 0.43 10.52 17.33
C ARG A 31 -0.39 9.35 16.83
N LEU A 32 -1.12 8.70 17.73
CA LEU A 32 -2.12 7.69 17.33
C LEU A 32 -3.24 8.40 16.57
N GLU A 33 -3.33 8.13 15.28
CA GLU A 33 -4.28 8.77 14.35
C GLU A 33 -5.46 7.84 14.03
N LEU A 34 -5.23 6.53 14.06
CA LEU A 34 -6.25 5.52 13.86
C LEU A 34 -6.08 4.39 14.88
N GLU A 35 -7.12 4.04 15.60
CA GLU A 35 -7.27 2.76 16.28
C GLU A 35 -8.62 2.15 15.91
N GLU A 36 -8.61 1.01 15.22
CA GLU A 36 -9.81 0.28 14.85
C GLU A 36 -9.76 -1.13 15.45
N THR A 37 -10.85 -1.51 16.11
CA THR A 37 -11.02 -2.83 16.75
C THR A 37 -12.29 -3.51 16.31
N TRP A 38 -13.12 -2.86 15.49
CA TRP A 38 -14.43 -3.30 15.02
C TRP A 38 -15.43 -3.56 16.14
N ALA A 39 -15.14 -3.13 17.37
CA ALA A 39 -15.92 -3.46 18.57
C ALA A 39 -17.38 -3.01 18.50
N SER A 40 -17.71 -2.02 17.66
CA SER A 40 -19.08 -1.57 17.38
C SER A 40 -19.93 -2.63 16.65
N GLY A 41 -19.31 -3.64 16.05
CA GLY A 41 -19.99 -4.61 15.17
C GLY A 41 -20.39 -4.04 13.81
N SER A 42 -19.93 -2.83 13.45
CA SER A 42 -20.31 -2.13 12.22
C SER A 42 -19.16 -1.29 11.67
N ILE A 43 -19.20 -1.04 10.35
CA ILE A 43 -18.24 -0.17 9.67
C ILE A 43 -18.70 1.28 9.83
N ASP A 44 -17.84 2.13 10.41
CA ASP A 44 -18.10 3.57 10.53
C ASP A 44 -17.81 4.29 9.19
N PRO A 45 -18.83 4.82 8.48
CA PRO A 45 -18.64 5.48 7.20
C PRO A 45 -17.89 6.82 7.29
N ALA A 46 -17.73 7.38 8.49
CA ALA A 46 -16.90 8.57 8.72
C ALA A 46 -15.40 8.22 8.74
N ARG A 47 -15.06 6.95 8.97
CA ARG A 47 -13.67 6.48 9.10
C ARG A 47 -13.24 5.62 7.92
N TRP A 48 -14.19 4.96 7.28
CA TRP A 48 -13.95 4.00 6.21
C TRP A 48 -14.91 4.21 5.05
N TYR A 49 -14.49 3.85 3.85
CA TYR A 49 -15.38 3.71 2.70
C TYR A 49 -15.15 2.39 1.98
N LEU A 50 -16.23 1.89 1.39
CA LEU A 50 -16.26 0.67 0.61
C LEU A 50 -16.32 1.07 -0.86
N MET A 51 -15.47 0.46 -1.67
CA MET A 51 -15.33 0.86 -3.07
C MET A 51 -15.87 -0.19 -4.03
N ARG A 52 -16.41 0.30 -5.14
CA ARG A 52 -16.77 -0.49 -6.31
C ARG A 52 -15.76 -0.23 -7.43
N ARG A 53 -14.64 -0.95 -7.37
CA ARG A 53 -13.48 -0.65 -8.20
C ARG A 53 -12.78 -1.89 -8.76
N ASN A 54 -12.54 -1.87 -10.05
CA ASN A 54 -11.71 -2.84 -10.77
C ASN A 54 -10.35 -2.22 -11.07
N TRP A 55 -9.31 -2.96 -10.72
CA TRP A 55 -7.93 -2.69 -11.09
C TRP A 55 -7.37 -3.91 -11.80
N ASP A 56 -6.43 -3.68 -12.72
CA ASP A 56 -5.78 -4.71 -13.52
C ASP A 56 -6.74 -5.64 -14.28
N GLY A 57 -6.16 -6.60 -14.98
CA GLY A 57 -6.88 -7.62 -15.74
C GLY A 57 -7.35 -8.80 -14.88
N GLY A 58 -8.23 -9.63 -15.47
CA GLY A 58 -8.50 -10.98 -14.95
C GLY A 58 -9.51 -11.09 -13.84
N ASN A 59 -10.11 -9.98 -13.46
CA ASN A 59 -11.04 -9.92 -12.36
C ASN A 59 -12.23 -9.03 -12.70
N HIS A 60 -13.28 -9.17 -11.92
CA HIS A 60 -14.50 -8.40 -12.09
C HIS A 60 -14.63 -7.34 -10.98
N GLY A 61 -13.50 -6.93 -10.41
CA GLY A 61 -13.38 -5.85 -9.45
C GLY A 61 -13.69 -6.25 -8.02
N ASN A 62 -13.83 -5.22 -7.20
CA ASN A 62 -14.13 -5.34 -5.78
C ASN A 62 -15.45 -4.64 -5.51
N VAL A 63 -16.21 -5.16 -4.55
CA VAL A 63 -17.56 -4.66 -4.28
C VAL A 63 -17.82 -4.53 -2.79
N PRO A 64 -18.60 -3.53 -2.34
CA PRO A 64 -18.99 -3.37 -0.94
C PRO A 64 -19.68 -4.59 -0.34
N GLU A 65 -20.44 -5.35 -1.13
CA GLU A 65 -21.18 -6.53 -0.67
C GLU A 65 -20.28 -7.66 -0.15
N ASN A 66 -18.99 -7.64 -0.50
CA ASN A 66 -17.99 -8.58 -0.02
C ASN A 66 -17.28 -8.10 1.24
N VAL A 67 -17.75 -7.04 1.89
CA VAL A 67 -17.10 -6.48 3.09
C VAL A 67 -18.11 -6.33 4.22
N ARG A 68 -17.78 -6.87 5.40
CA ARG A 68 -18.65 -6.81 6.59
C ARG A 68 -17.85 -6.98 7.86
N VAL A 69 -18.38 -6.49 8.99
CA VAL A 69 -17.90 -6.88 10.32
C VAL A 69 -18.63 -8.15 10.73
N ILE A 70 -17.88 -9.14 11.21
CA ILE A 70 -18.41 -10.40 11.73
C ILE A 70 -17.96 -10.59 13.18
N GLU A 71 -18.70 -11.41 13.91
CA GLU A 71 -18.29 -11.93 15.20
C GLU A 71 -17.58 -13.26 15.01
N GLU A 72 -16.43 -13.46 15.66
CA GLU A 72 -15.74 -14.74 15.71
C GLU A 72 -15.33 -15.12 17.13
N ALA A 73 -15.18 -16.43 17.37
CA ALA A 73 -14.63 -16.94 18.61
C ALA A 73 -13.11 -16.85 18.60
N VAL A 74 -12.53 -16.45 19.74
CA VAL A 74 -11.09 -16.53 19.99
C VAL A 74 -10.74 -17.78 20.82
N ALA A 75 -9.45 -18.10 20.90
CA ALA A 75 -8.96 -19.33 21.53
C ALA A 75 -9.35 -19.47 23.02
N ASP A 76 -9.58 -18.38 23.73
CA ASP A 76 -10.02 -18.38 25.14
C ASP A 76 -11.54 -18.55 25.30
N GLY A 77 -12.28 -18.73 24.19
CA GLY A 77 -13.73 -18.90 24.17
C GLY A 77 -14.51 -17.59 24.22
N THR A 78 -13.86 -16.44 24.35
CA THR A 78 -14.51 -15.14 24.18
C THR A 78 -14.79 -14.86 22.70
N LYS A 79 -15.55 -13.79 22.44
CA LYS A 79 -15.89 -13.37 21.09
C LYS A 79 -15.32 -11.99 20.81
N ARG A 80 -14.91 -11.78 19.57
CA ARG A 80 -14.45 -10.47 19.08
C ARG A 80 -15.11 -10.16 17.74
N HIS A 81 -15.20 -8.88 17.43
CA HIS A 81 -15.54 -8.43 16.09
C HIS A 81 -14.29 -8.28 15.24
N VAL A 82 -14.39 -8.64 13.97
CA VAL A 82 -13.35 -8.48 12.95
C VAL A 82 -13.97 -8.08 11.63
N LEU A 83 -13.20 -7.38 10.80
CA LEU A 83 -13.59 -7.12 9.43
C LEU A 83 -13.31 -8.36 8.58
N GLU A 84 -14.32 -8.85 7.86
CA GLU A 84 -14.18 -9.86 6.83
C GLU A 84 -14.26 -9.20 5.46
N CYS A 85 -13.22 -9.41 4.66
CA CYS A 85 -13.20 -9.14 3.23
C CYS A 85 -13.29 -10.48 2.50
N ARG A 86 -14.36 -10.68 1.72
CA ARG A 86 -14.64 -11.91 1.00
C ARG A 86 -14.12 -11.85 -0.44
N ALA A 87 -13.72 -13.01 -0.95
CA ALA A 87 -13.40 -13.22 -2.35
C ALA A 87 -14.33 -14.26 -2.96
N ASN A 88 -14.79 -14.02 -4.19
CA ASN A 88 -15.55 -14.95 -5.02
C ASN A 88 -14.61 -15.54 -6.07
N GLY A 89 -14.39 -16.85 -6.03
CA GLY A 89 -13.46 -17.55 -6.93
C GLY A 89 -14.10 -17.95 -8.27
N ASP A 90 -13.38 -18.75 -9.05
CA ASP A 90 -13.78 -19.19 -10.40
C ASP A 90 -15.09 -19.99 -10.42
N GLN A 91 -15.44 -20.61 -9.29
CA GLN A 91 -16.61 -21.49 -9.18
C GLN A 91 -17.81 -20.81 -8.53
N TYR A 92 -17.70 -19.52 -8.18
CA TYR A 92 -18.77 -18.84 -7.46
C TYR A 92 -20.05 -18.74 -8.28
N THR A 93 -21.17 -19.18 -7.70
CA THR A 93 -22.50 -19.16 -8.32
C THR A 93 -23.54 -18.37 -7.52
N GLY A 94 -23.11 -17.60 -6.51
CA GLY A 94 -24.02 -16.82 -5.67
C GLY A 94 -24.40 -15.47 -6.30
N PRO A 95 -25.16 -14.64 -5.57
CA PRO A 95 -25.79 -13.44 -6.12
C PRO A 95 -24.88 -12.21 -6.24
N ILE A 96 -23.67 -12.24 -5.68
CA ILE A 96 -22.78 -11.06 -5.65
C ILE A 96 -22.02 -10.96 -6.96
N HIS A 97 -22.29 -9.92 -7.73
CA HIS A 97 -21.70 -9.69 -9.04
C HIS A 97 -20.86 -8.41 -9.07
N GLY A 98 -19.79 -8.46 -9.85
CA GLY A 98 -18.88 -7.33 -10.10
C GLY A 98 -19.11 -6.70 -11.47
N LEU A 99 -18.02 -6.17 -12.02
CA LEU A 99 -17.92 -5.60 -13.36
C LEU A 99 -18.48 -6.57 -14.41
N TRP A 100 -19.21 -6.00 -15.37
CA TRP A 100 -19.92 -6.72 -16.44
C TRP A 100 -20.96 -7.74 -15.95
N ASN A 101 -21.46 -7.55 -14.73
CA ASN A 101 -22.43 -8.43 -14.09
C ASN A 101 -21.91 -9.88 -13.97
N LYS A 102 -20.61 -10.02 -13.68
CA LYS A 102 -19.93 -11.32 -13.54
C LYS A 102 -19.79 -11.72 -12.07
N PRO A 103 -20.08 -12.98 -11.71
CA PRO A 103 -20.05 -13.45 -10.32
C PRO A 103 -18.64 -13.83 -9.85
N ASP A 104 -17.82 -14.36 -10.74
CA ASP A 104 -16.47 -14.86 -10.47
C ASP A 104 -15.46 -13.73 -10.31
N ARG A 105 -14.35 -14.00 -9.61
CA ARG A 105 -13.23 -13.05 -9.47
C ARG A 105 -13.64 -11.69 -8.93
N VAL A 106 -14.53 -11.68 -7.94
CA VAL A 106 -14.97 -10.46 -7.26
C VAL A 106 -14.41 -10.43 -5.84
N GLY A 107 -13.62 -9.40 -5.53
CA GLY A 107 -13.02 -9.20 -4.21
C GLY A 107 -13.82 -8.27 -3.29
N GLY A 108 -13.25 -7.97 -2.14
CA GLY A 108 -13.78 -7.05 -1.14
C GLY A 108 -12.64 -6.22 -0.57
N ILE A 109 -12.74 -4.90 -0.70
CA ILE A 109 -11.72 -3.95 -0.23
C ILE A 109 -12.41 -2.80 0.50
N ILE A 110 -11.80 -2.37 1.61
CA ILE A 110 -12.14 -1.16 2.35
C ILE A 110 -10.93 -0.22 2.35
N ALA A 111 -11.18 1.07 2.42
CA ALA A 111 -10.12 2.06 2.59
C ALA A 111 -10.51 3.13 3.62
N SER A 112 -9.50 3.69 4.28
CA SER A 112 -9.67 4.73 5.29
C SER A 112 -10.06 6.07 4.64
N LYS A 113 -10.93 6.83 5.28
CA LYS A 113 -11.20 8.24 4.93
C LYS A 113 -10.00 9.13 5.22
N THR A 114 -9.26 8.82 6.30
CA THR A 114 -8.01 9.52 6.64
C THR A 114 -6.90 9.16 5.65
N PHE A 115 -6.13 10.18 5.27
CA PHE A 115 -4.92 10.03 4.45
C PHE A 115 -3.69 10.06 5.35
N PHE A 116 -2.87 9.02 5.27
CA PHE A 116 -1.68 8.85 6.09
C PHE A 116 -0.39 9.09 5.32
N ALA A 117 0.61 9.69 5.97
CA ALA A 117 1.97 9.85 5.43
C ALA A 117 2.95 9.07 6.33
N SER A 118 4.14 9.61 6.64
CA SER A 118 5.10 8.93 7.52
C SER A 118 4.48 8.50 8.85
N GLY A 119 4.83 7.30 9.29
CA GLY A 119 4.22 6.71 10.45
C GLY A 119 4.48 5.23 10.61
N ARG A 120 3.85 4.65 11.63
CA ARG A 120 3.79 3.21 11.85
C ARG A 120 2.38 2.71 11.63
N PHE A 121 2.26 1.68 10.80
CA PHE A 121 1.03 0.96 10.53
C PHE A 121 1.16 -0.41 11.16
N GLU A 122 0.26 -0.76 12.06
CA GLU A 122 0.14 -2.09 12.63
C GLU A 122 -1.24 -2.64 12.28
N VAL A 123 -1.28 -3.72 11.52
CA VAL A 123 -2.51 -4.35 11.07
C VAL A 123 -2.48 -5.81 11.44
N GLU A 124 -3.45 -6.24 12.23
CA GLU A 124 -3.69 -7.66 12.49
C GLU A 124 -4.48 -8.26 11.33
N MET A 125 -3.94 -9.27 10.65
CA MET A 125 -4.60 -9.93 9.52
C MET A 125 -4.44 -11.45 9.60
N ARG A 126 -5.49 -12.19 9.23
CA ARG A 126 -5.47 -13.63 8.96
C ARG A 126 -5.81 -13.86 7.49
N VAL A 127 -4.95 -14.62 6.81
CA VAL A 127 -5.17 -15.06 5.44
C VAL A 127 -6.08 -16.29 5.43
N GLY A 128 -7.11 -16.27 4.59
CA GLY A 128 -7.99 -17.42 4.40
C GLY A 128 -8.88 -17.71 5.61
N GLY A 129 -9.36 -18.96 5.67
CA GLY A 129 -10.12 -19.51 6.78
C GLY A 129 -9.32 -20.55 7.58
N THR A 130 -9.93 -21.03 8.67
CA THR A 130 -9.38 -22.07 9.55
C THR A 130 -9.95 -23.45 9.27
N GLU A 131 -11.09 -23.54 8.57
CA GLU A 131 -11.84 -24.77 8.36
C GLU A 131 -12.01 -25.05 6.88
N LYS A 132 -11.84 -26.32 6.48
CA LYS A 132 -12.08 -26.76 5.11
C LYS A 132 -13.59 -26.75 4.84
N LEU A 133 -14.02 -25.89 3.93
CA LEU A 133 -15.39 -25.83 3.45
C LEU A 133 -15.53 -26.67 2.19
N ALA A 134 -16.69 -27.29 1.98
CA ALA A 134 -16.96 -28.12 0.79
C ALA A 134 -16.76 -27.37 -0.54
N VAL A 135 -16.94 -26.05 -0.52
CA VAL A 135 -16.84 -25.14 -1.68
C VAL A 135 -15.71 -24.12 -1.53
N GLY A 136 -14.86 -24.29 -0.52
CA GLY A 136 -13.73 -23.40 -0.25
C GLY A 136 -12.43 -23.90 -0.89
N PRO A 137 -11.31 -23.18 -0.67
CA PRO A 137 -9.98 -23.63 -1.09
C PRO A 137 -9.63 -25.00 -0.49
N GLU A 138 -8.82 -25.78 -1.22
CA GLU A 138 -8.34 -27.09 -0.74
C GLU A 138 -7.60 -26.97 0.60
N ASN A 139 -6.75 -25.94 0.73
CA ASN A 139 -6.22 -25.49 2.00
C ASN A 139 -6.88 -24.16 2.38
N PRO A 140 -7.75 -24.11 3.41
CA PRO A 140 -8.49 -22.90 3.76
C PRO A 140 -7.59 -21.74 4.18
N ALA A 141 -6.40 -22.00 4.73
CA ALA A 141 -5.43 -20.97 5.10
C ALA A 141 -4.63 -20.43 3.91
N ARG A 142 -4.69 -21.10 2.74
CA ARG A 142 -3.93 -20.76 1.53
C ARG A 142 -4.86 -20.65 0.32
N PRO A 143 -5.62 -19.55 0.21
CA PRO A 143 -6.59 -19.37 -0.86
C PRO A 143 -5.90 -18.97 -2.18
N ILE A 144 -5.34 -19.96 -2.88
CA ILE A 144 -4.69 -19.74 -4.19
C ILE A 144 -5.62 -19.01 -5.16
N GLY A 145 -5.05 -18.17 -6.02
CA GLY A 145 -5.82 -17.34 -6.97
C GLY A 145 -6.42 -16.07 -6.36
N SER A 146 -6.05 -15.73 -5.13
CA SER A 146 -6.43 -14.48 -4.48
C SER A 146 -5.22 -13.81 -3.82
N ILE A 147 -5.34 -12.50 -3.63
CA ILE A 147 -4.34 -11.62 -3.02
C ILE A 147 -4.92 -10.98 -1.79
N ALA A 148 -4.46 -11.40 -0.60
CA ALA A 148 -4.74 -10.70 0.64
C ALA A 148 -3.73 -9.54 0.77
N ALA A 149 -4.22 -8.32 0.98
CA ALA A 149 -3.39 -7.13 0.85
C ALA A 149 -3.64 -6.09 1.95
N ILE A 150 -2.54 -5.44 2.34
CA ILE A 150 -2.47 -4.20 3.12
C ILE A 150 -1.63 -3.22 2.31
N TRP A 151 -2.17 -2.05 2.00
CA TRP A 151 -1.42 -1.04 1.27
C TRP A 151 -1.92 0.36 1.59
N ILE A 152 -1.13 1.37 1.29
CA ILE A 152 -1.62 2.75 1.18
C ILE A 152 -1.68 3.11 -0.29
N TYR A 153 -2.73 3.83 -0.69
CA TYR A 153 -2.87 4.29 -2.06
C TYR A 153 -3.60 5.62 -2.15
N ALA A 154 -3.06 6.49 -3.00
CA ALA A 154 -3.79 7.62 -3.53
C ALA A 154 -3.26 7.95 -4.92
N GLY A 155 -4.17 8.23 -5.85
CA GLY A 155 -3.82 8.63 -7.21
C GLY A 155 -4.74 9.70 -7.77
N LYS A 156 -4.20 10.51 -8.68
CA LYS A 156 -4.93 11.57 -9.38
C LYS A 156 -4.45 11.72 -10.81
N ASN A 157 -5.40 11.69 -11.74
CA ASN A 157 -5.17 12.13 -13.12
C ASN A 157 -5.15 13.66 -13.16
N VAL A 158 -4.17 14.21 -13.87
CA VAL A 158 -4.05 15.64 -14.14
C VAL A 158 -3.96 15.81 -15.65
N ARG A 159 -4.91 16.54 -16.22
CA ARG A 159 -5.11 16.62 -17.67
C ARG A 159 -4.92 18.02 -18.20
N VAL A 160 -4.19 18.12 -19.30
CA VAL A 160 -4.02 19.33 -20.11
C VAL A 160 -4.32 18.97 -21.57
N THR A 161 -4.54 19.98 -22.41
CA THR A 161 -4.72 19.73 -23.85
C THR A 161 -3.43 19.22 -24.48
N ASP A 162 -3.55 18.43 -25.56
CA ASP A 162 -2.39 17.87 -26.29
C ASP A 162 -1.39 18.94 -26.75
N SER A 163 -1.86 20.16 -27.02
CA SER A 163 -1.01 21.29 -27.41
C SER A 163 -0.11 21.81 -26.28
N LEU A 164 -0.44 21.50 -25.03
CA LEU A 164 0.25 21.97 -23.83
C LEU A 164 1.11 20.88 -23.16
N SER A 165 1.02 19.64 -23.61
CA SER A 165 1.56 18.47 -22.89
C SER A 165 3.08 18.37 -22.85
N ASP A 166 3.79 19.17 -23.65
CA ASP A 166 5.24 19.11 -23.75
C ASP A 166 5.91 20.16 -22.85
N GLY A 167 5.09 21.01 -22.19
CA GLY A 167 5.52 22.13 -21.37
C GLY A 167 4.97 22.10 -19.95
N PHE A 168 5.39 23.08 -19.16
CA PHE A 168 4.73 23.44 -17.92
C PHE A 168 3.44 24.22 -18.21
N VAL A 169 2.38 23.94 -17.46
CA VAL A 169 1.06 24.59 -17.62
C VAL A 169 0.74 25.36 -16.34
N GLN A 170 0.71 26.70 -16.42
CA GLN A 170 0.59 27.56 -15.24
C GLN A 170 -0.76 27.42 -14.54
N GLU A 171 -1.81 27.12 -15.31
CA GLU A 171 -3.17 26.90 -14.82
C GLU A 171 -3.32 25.54 -14.14
N GLU A 172 -2.42 24.58 -14.41
CA GLU A 172 -2.42 23.24 -13.82
C GLU A 172 -1.01 22.82 -13.35
N PRO A 173 -0.45 23.42 -12.28
CA PRO A 173 0.94 23.18 -11.86
C PRO A 173 1.25 21.76 -11.37
N LEU A 174 0.22 20.94 -11.09
CA LEU A 174 0.39 19.51 -10.79
C LEU A 174 0.72 18.71 -12.05
N TYR A 175 0.43 19.24 -13.24
CA TYR A 175 0.78 18.58 -14.49
C TYR A 175 2.30 18.60 -14.68
N HIS A 176 2.87 17.43 -14.91
CA HIS A 176 4.27 17.31 -15.29
C HIS A 176 4.41 16.43 -16.53
N PRO A 177 5.08 16.89 -17.61
CA PRO A 177 5.17 16.15 -18.87
C PRO A 177 5.87 14.78 -18.70
N TYR A 178 6.79 14.67 -17.73
CA TYR A 178 7.47 13.40 -17.42
C TYR A 178 6.66 12.43 -16.55
N LEU A 179 5.48 12.83 -16.07
CA LEU A 179 4.52 11.96 -15.39
C LEU A 179 3.39 11.48 -16.31
N GLN A 180 3.49 11.74 -17.62
CA GLN A 180 2.48 11.33 -18.59
C GLN A 180 2.28 9.81 -18.63
N LYS A 181 1.01 9.39 -18.62
CA LYS A 181 0.55 8.01 -18.67
C LYS A 181 -0.69 7.89 -19.54
N TRP A 182 -0.81 6.76 -20.24
CA TRP A 182 -1.93 6.35 -21.09
C TRP A 182 -2.18 7.19 -22.35
N SER A 183 -2.14 8.53 -22.27
CA SER A 183 -2.31 9.42 -23.42
C SER A 183 -1.49 10.71 -23.26
N LYS A 184 -1.28 11.41 -24.39
CA LYS A 184 -0.70 12.76 -24.40
C LYS A 184 -1.58 13.68 -23.52
N GLY A 185 -0.95 14.60 -22.79
CA GLY A 185 -1.64 15.54 -21.91
C GLY A 185 -2.20 14.95 -20.61
N ASN A 186 -2.01 13.67 -20.31
CA ASN A 186 -2.53 13.04 -19.09
C ASN A 186 -1.39 12.59 -18.17
N ALA A 187 -1.13 13.35 -17.10
CA ALA A 187 -0.18 13.00 -16.06
C ALA A 187 -0.86 12.26 -14.91
N TYR A 188 -0.13 11.34 -14.27
CA TYR A 188 -0.64 10.60 -13.13
C TYR A 188 0.25 10.79 -11.90
N LEU A 189 -0.31 11.42 -10.87
CA LEU A 189 0.31 11.46 -9.55
C LEU A 189 -0.16 10.23 -8.77
N THR A 190 0.78 9.56 -8.10
CA THR A 190 0.52 8.35 -7.33
C THR A 190 1.39 8.33 -6.09
N SER A 191 0.83 7.84 -5.01
CA SER A 191 1.53 7.47 -3.79
C SER A 191 1.03 6.11 -3.37
N GLU A 192 1.92 5.12 -3.35
CA GLU A 192 1.55 3.75 -3.03
C GLU A 192 2.69 3.04 -2.30
N LEU A 193 2.32 2.29 -1.26
CA LEU A 193 3.20 1.38 -0.53
C LEU A 193 2.38 0.13 -0.22
N ASP A 194 2.86 -1.02 -0.66
CA ASP A 194 2.27 -2.33 -0.39
C ASP A 194 3.02 -3.04 0.72
N PHE A 195 2.32 -3.52 1.76
CA PHE A 195 2.96 -4.04 2.97
C PHE A 195 2.10 -4.99 3.83
N PRO A 196 1.64 -6.14 3.30
CA PRO A 196 2.10 -6.77 2.06
C PRO A 196 0.97 -7.08 1.06
N GLU A 197 1.34 -7.58 -0.12
CA GLU A 197 0.46 -8.39 -0.97
C GLU A 197 0.89 -9.88 -0.94
N LEU A 198 -0.04 -10.78 -0.60
CA LEU A 198 0.22 -12.22 -0.41
C LEU A 198 -0.56 -13.06 -1.42
N GLY A 199 0.06 -14.04 -2.07
CA GLY A 199 -0.66 -14.99 -2.94
C GLY A 199 -0.32 -14.91 -4.43
N LYS A 200 0.74 -14.18 -4.82
CA LYS A 200 1.18 -14.07 -6.22
C LYS A 200 1.39 -15.46 -6.81
N LYS A 201 0.68 -15.80 -7.89
CA LYS A 201 0.70 -17.14 -8.50
C LYS A 201 0.42 -18.30 -7.52
N GLY A 202 -0.32 -18.04 -6.44
CA GLY A 202 -0.59 -18.99 -5.36
C GLY A 202 0.53 -19.15 -4.33
N ASP A 203 1.60 -18.33 -4.40
CA ASP A 203 2.67 -18.33 -3.41
C ASP A 203 2.29 -17.45 -2.21
N PHE A 204 2.16 -18.10 -1.05
CA PHE A 204 1.92 -17.46 0.24
C PHE A 204 3.12 -17.56 1.19
N ASP A 205 4.24 -18.14 0.71
CA ASP A 205 5.49 -18.21 1.45
C ASP A 205 6.41 -17.02 1.11
N HIS A 206 6.01 -16.22 0.12
CA HIS A 206 6.60 -14.93 -0.19
C HIS A 206 5.52 -13.86 -0.38
N ALA A 207 5.81 -12.65 0.09
CA ALA A 207 4.92 -11.51 -0.05
C ALA A 207 5.59 -10.40 -0.87
N LEU A 208 4.80 -9.64 -1.62
CA LEU A 208 5.26 -8.44 -2.29
C LEU A 208 5.24 -7.26 -1.31
N TYR A 209 6.31 -6.47 -1.40
CA TYR A 209 6.46 -5.18 -0.73
C TYR A 209 6.93 -4.19 -1.79
N ASN A 210 6.01 -3.37 -2.26
CA ASN A 210 6.27 -2.43 -3.35
C ASN A 210 6.20 -1.00 -2.83
N THR A 211 7.03 -0.15 -3.41
CA THR A 211 7.02 1.30 -3.21
C THR A 211 6.78 1.96 -4.56
N PHE A 212 5.82 2.86 -4.63
CA PHE A 212 5.58 3.68 -5.82
C PHE A 212 5.63 5.16 -5.48
N ASN A 213 6.53 5.86 -6.17
CA ASN A 213 6.63 7.31 -6.15
C ASN A 213 6.29 7.81 -7.56
N HIS A 214 5.02 8.19 -7.73
CA HIS A 214 4.41 8.44 -9.02
C HIS A 214 4.54 7.24 -9.97
N SER A 215 5.29 7.39 -11.07
CA SER A 215 5.48 6.36 -12.09
C SER A 215 6.65 5.40 -11.82
N ARG A 216 7.44 5.66 -10.77
CA ARG A 216 8.57 4.83 -10.37
C ARG A 216 8.11 3.75 -9.40
N ILE A 217 8.65 2.54 -9.56
CA ILE A 217 8.31 1.37 -8.78
C ILE A 217 9.59 0.68 -8.32
N HIS A 218 9.62 0.31 -7.04
CA HIS A 218 10.60 -0.62 -6.51
C HIS A 218 9.89 -1.75 -5.76
N SER A 219 9.98 -2.95 -6.32
CA SER A 219 9.33 -4.15 -5.80
C SER A 219 10.32 -5.06 -5.09
N LYS A 220 9.94 -5.55 -3.92
CA LYS A 220 10.62 -6.64 -3.22
C LYS A 220 9.68 -7.82 -3.04
N THR A 221 10.25 -9.02 -3.08
CA THR A 221 9.57 -10.27 -2.72
C THR A 221 10.31 -10.83 -1.53
N LEU A 222 9.64 -10.86 -0.38
CA LEU A 222 10.25 -11.22 0.90
C LEU A 222 9.65 -12.52 1.44
N PRO A 223 10.45 -13.44 2.00
CA PRO A 223 9.94 -14.67 2.57
C PRO A 223 9.10 -14.39 3.82
N VAL A 224 7.96 -15.04 3.92
CA VAL A 224 7.01 -14.93 5.03
C VAL A 224 6.46 -16.31 5.39
N GLN A 225 5.87 -16.43 6.58
CA GLN A 225 5.23 -17.66 7.06
C GLN A 225 3.95 -17.29 7.82
N VAL A 226 2.93 -16.85 7.08
CA VAL A 226 1.72 -16.22 7.65
C VAL A 226 0.39 -16.80 7.16
N ALA A 227 0.42 -17.63 6.12
CA ALA A 227 -0.76 -18.32 5.61
C ALA A 227 -0.97 -19.66 6.34
N ASP A 228 -1.09 -19.58 7.66
CA ASP A 228 -1.16 -20.74 8.58
C ASP A 228 -2.50 -20.83 9.35
N GLY A 229 -3.45 -19.95 9.01
CA GLY A 229 -4.77 -19.89 9.63
C GLY A 229 -4.82 -19.07 10.92
N LYS A 230 -3.75 -18.37 11.30
CA LYS A 230 -3.72 -17.50 12.48
C LYS A 230 -3.71 -16.03 12.09
N TYR A 231 -3.99 -15.18 13.08
CA TYR A 231 -3.71 -13.76 12.97
C TYR A 231 -2.22 -13.50 13.18
N HIS A 232 -1.70 -12.64 12.32
CA HIS A 232 -0.35 -12.07 12.44
C HIS A 232 -0.45 -10.55 12.47
N THR A 233 0.47 -9.91 13.19
CA THR A 233 0.57 -8.45 13.19
C THR A 233 1.61 -8.02 12.17
N TYR A 234 1.14 -7.33 11.13
CA TYR A 234 1.97 -6.74 10.07
C TYR A 234 2.28 -5.31 10.48
N THR A 235 3.55 -5.03 10.74
CA THR A 235 4.02 -3.70 11.12
C THR A 235 4.85 -3.12 9.99
N THR A 236 4.52 -1.90 9.57
CA THR A 236 5.36 -1.12 8.64
C THR A 236 5.64 0.26 9.19
N GLU A 237 6.92 0.62 9.26
CA GLU A 237 7.38 1.98 9.55
C GLU A 237 7.77 2.67 8.25
N TRP A 238 7.05 3.73 7.87
CA TRP A 238 7.34 4.58 6.71
C TRP A 238 7.92 5.91 7.17
N ARG A 239 9.09 6.28 6.64
CA ARG A 239 9.80 7.54 6.96
C ARG A 239 9.97 8.41 5.71
N THR A 240 9.82 9.71 5.89
CA THR A 240 10.04 10.74 4.88
C THR A 240 11.03 11.79 5.39
N ALA A 241 11.64 12.57 4.51
CA ALA A 241 12.51 13.67 4.90
C ALA A 241 12.55 14.76 3.82
N LEU A 242 13.25 15.85 4.14
CA LEU A 242 13.60 16.90 3.19
C LEU A 242 15.03 16.70 2.69
N ARG A 243 15.22 16.83 1.38
CA ARG A 243 16.54 16.83 0.76
C ARG A 243 16.75 18.13 0.00
N GLU A 244 17.74 18.91 0.41
CA GLU A 244 18.06 20.18 -0.28
C GLU A 244 18.36 19.96 -1.76
N LEU A 245 17.82 20.86 -2.59
CA LEU A 245 18.01 20.92 -4.03
C LEU A 245 18.98 22.05 -4.35
N MET A 246 20.18 21.68 -4.80
CA MET A 246 21.19 22.64 -5.21
C MET A 246 20.75 23.39 -6.48
N ASP A 247 21.02 24.70 -6.50
CA ASP A 247 20.83 25.61 -7.64
C ASP A 247 19.38 25.85 -8.10
N LEU A 248 18.37 25.41 -7.33
CA LEU A 248 16.98 25.73 -7.60
C LEU A 248 16.64 27.14 -7.08
N ARG A 249 16.23 28.04 -7.98
CA ARG A 249 15.95 29.45 -7.67
C ARG A 249 14.45 29.74 -7.60
N ASP A 250 14.09 30.87 -6.98
CA ASP A 250 12.70 31.32 -6.85
C ASP A 250 12.00 31.45 -8.23
N GLU A 251 12.74 31.85 -9.27
CA GLU A 251 12.21 32.01 -10.63
C GLU A 251 11.85 30.68 -11.33
N GLN A 252 12.34 29.55 -10.83
CA GLN A 252 12.15 28.21 -11.42
C GLN A 252 10.99 27.44 -10.79
N VAL A 253 10.32 28.03 -9.80
CA VAL A 253 9.20 27.39 -9.10
C VAL A 253 7.92 28.21 -9.20
N THR A 254 6.79 27.57 -8.97
CA THR A 254 5.51 28.23 -8.71
C THR A 254 4.87 27.66 -7.45
N GLU A 255 4.09 28.47 -6.74
CA GLU A 255 3.28 27.99 -5.63
C GLU A 255 1.92 27.51 -6.13
N HIS A 256 1.45 26.37 -5.62
CA HIS A 256 0.11 25.85 -5.85
C HIS A 256 -0.28 24.87 -4.74
N GLN A 257 -1.50 25.03 -4.20
CA GLN A 257 -2.05 24.19 -3.12
C GLN A 257 -1.15 24.07 -1.87
N GLY A 258 -0.48 25.16 -1.50
CA GLY A 258 0.40 25.20 -0.32
C GLY A 258 1.77 24.53 -0.52
N PHE A 259 2.07 24.09 -1.74
CA PHE A 259 3.36 23.51 -2.13
C PHE A 259 4.02 24.33 -3.23
N HIS A 260 5.34 24.19 -3.37
CA HIS A 260 6.06 24.73 -4.51
C HIS A 260 6.33 23.63 -5.54
N TRP A 261 6.21 23.96 -6.81
CA TRP A 261 6.35 23.05 -7.95
C TRP A 261 7.40 23.60 -8.89
N ILE A 262 8.33 22.74 -9.34
CA ILE A 262 9.36 23.13 -10.30
C ILE A 262 8.70 23.27 -11.68
N ARG A 263 8.73 24.48 -12.23
CA ARG A 263 8.18 24.81 -13.56
C ARG A 263 9.24 24.81 -14.66
N ASP A 264 10.51 24.95 -14.29
CA ASP A 264 11.60 24.94 -15.26
C ASP A 264 11.98 23.50 -15.63
N LEU A 265 11.55 23.06 -16.81
CA LEU A 265 11.83 21.73 -17.34
C LEU A 265 13.32 21.47 -17.63
N LYS A 266 14.18 22.49 -17.55
CA LYS A 266 15.64 22.31 -17.63
C LYS A 266 16.24 21.85 -16.30
N TYR A 267 15.53 22.02 -15.19
CA TYR A 267 15.98 21.49 -13.91
C TYR A 267 15.91 19.95 -13.93
N PRO A 268 16.97 19.22 -13.53
CA PRO A 268 17.00 17.76 -13.70
C PRO A 268 15.86 17.05 -12.96
N PHE A 269 14.98 16.38 -13.71
CA PHE A 269 13.81 15.70 -13.17
C PHE A 269 14.16 14.61 -12.15
N ASP A 270 15.30 13.96 -12.33
CA ASP A 270 15.80 12.90 -11.45
C ASP A 270 16.15 13.37 -10.03
N ARG A 271 16.22 14.68 -9.82
CA ARG A 271 16.42 15.26 -8.49
C ARG A 271 15.14 15.36 -7.65
N TYR A 272 13.95 15.30 -8.26
CA TYR A 272 12.69 15.46 -7.53
C TYR A 272 11.56 14.50 -7.93
N TRP A 273 11.65 13.88 -9.10
CA TRP A 273 10.70 12.88 -9.61
C TRP A 273 9.25 13.34 -9.65
N GLY A 274 9.00 14.64 -9.75
CA GLY A 274 7.63 15.20 -9.73
C GLY A 274 7.08 15.44 -8.34
N ASN A 275 7.84 15.17 -7.27
CA ASN A 275 7.44 15.56 -5.91
C ASN A 275 7.47 17.09 -5.76
N PRO A 276 6.59 17.66 -4.93
CA PRO A 276 6.68 19.07 -4.60
C PRO A 276 7.99 19.41 -3.87
N VAL A 277 8.26 20.70 -3.73
CA VAL A 277 9.40 21.23 -2.97
C VAL A 277 8.94 22.18 -1.87
N LYS A 278 9.74 22.28 -0.81
CA LYS A 278 9.59 23.21 0.31
C LYS A 278 10.59 24.35 0.16
N ARG A 279 10.14 25.59 0.26
CA ARG A 279 11.03 26.75 0.33
C ARG A 279 11.68 26.83 1.71
N LEU A 280 13.01 26.85 1.74
CA LEU A 280 13.82 26.99 2.96
C LEU A 280 14.30 28.43 3.18
N GLY A 281 14.29 29.23 2.12
CA GLY A 281 14.72 30.62 2.10
C GLY A 281 14.75 31.15 0.66
N LYS A 282 15.28 32.35 0.47
CA LYS A 282 15.51 32.91 -0.87
C LYS A 282 16.42 31.97 -1.67
N ASP A 283 15.98 31.55 -2.85
CA ASP A 283 16.73 30.66 -3.76
C ASP A 283 17.23 29.36 -3.08
N ARG A 284 16.48 28.88 -2.08
CA ARG A 284 16.79 27.65 -1.34
C ARG A 284 15.55 26.81 -1.17
N TYR A 285 15.63 25.58 -1.67
CA TYR A 285 14.52 24.64 -1.68
C TYR A 285 14.99 23.24 -1.28
N ALA A 286 14.08 22.45 -0.72
CA ALA A 286 14.27 21.02 -0.52
C ALA A 286 13.10 20.25 -1.15
N VAL A 287 13.38 19.09 -1.72
CA VAL A 287 12.35 18.18 -2.17
C VAL A 287 11.85 17.33 -1.00
N TYR A 288 10.53 17.11 -0.95
CA TYR A 288 9.95 16.08 -0.11
C TYR A 288 10.33 14.72 -0.69
N HIS A 289 11.00 13.86 0.08
CA HIS A 289 11.41 12.54 -0.42
C HIS A 289 11.14 11.43 0.61
N GLY A 290 10.78 10.24 0.11
CA GLY A 290 10.71 9.05 0.93
C GLY A 290 12.12 8.59 1.29
N VAL A 291 12.28 8.10 2.52
CA VAL A 291 13.57 7.61 3.03
C VAL A 291 13.59 6.10 3.04
N ARG A 292 12.58 5.49 3.68
CA ARG A 292 12.47 4.04 3.82
C ARG A 292 11.07 3.63 4.22
N ALA A 293 10.72 2.38 3.89
CA ALA A 293 9.69 1.61 4.56
C ALA A 293 10.35 0.36 5.16
N THR A 294 10.12 0.07 6.43
CA THR A 294 10.68 -1.12 7.11
C THR A 294 9.55 -1.97 7.63
N HIS A 295 9.65 -3.29 7.46
CA HIS A 295 8.54 -4.22 7.62
C HIS A 295 8.88 -5.30 8.65
N TRP A 296 7.95 -5.54 9.58
CA TRP A 296 7.99 -6.61 10.55
C TRP A 296 6.70 -7.43 10.50
N ILE A 297 6.81 -8.70 10.87
CA ILE A 297 5.67 -9.57 11.13
C ILE A 297 5.88 -10.18 12.52
N ASP A 298 4.90 -10.03 13.39
CA ASP A 298 4.94 -10.47 14.79
C ASP A 298 6.21 -10.00 15.51
N GLY A 299 6.59 -8.74 15.28
CA GLY A 299 7.76 -8.13 15.88
C GLY A 299 9.11 -8.49 15.23
N LYS A 300 9.13 -9.39 14.25
CA LYS A 300 10.37 -9.83 13.57
C LYS A 300 10.56 -9.13 12.24
N LEU A 301 11.76 -8.57 12.01
CA LEU A 301 12.11 -7.91 10.77
C LEU A 301 11.99 -8.87 9.57
N VAL A 302 11.23 -8.45 8.56
CA VAL A 302 11.06 -9.13 7.27
C VAL A 302 11.93 -8.48 6.19
N GLY A 303 12.00 -7.15 6.17
CA GLY A 303 12.86 -6.42 5.25
C GLY A 303 12.57 -4.92 5.20
N GLU A 304 13.12 -4.24 4.20
CA GLU A 304 12.97 -2.80 4.00
C GLU A 304 12.92 -2.43 2.51
N ASN A 305 12.23 -1.35 2.15
CA ASN A 305 12.31 -0.68 0.86
C ASN A 305 12.96 0.70 1.06
N THR A 306 14.02 1.00 0.30
CA THR A 306 14.76 2.28 0.38
C THR A 306 14.67 3.12 -0.89
N ASP A 307 14.15 2.54 -1.97
CA ASP A 307 14.02 3.18 -3.27
C ASP A 307 12.54 3.41 -3.58
N ASP A 308 12.24 4.51 -4.29
CA ASP A 308 10.90 4.88 -4.75
C ASP A 308 9.83 4.96 -3.67
N VAL A 309 10.25 5.18 -2.42
CA VAL A 309 9.34 5.38 -1.28
C VAL A 309 8.54 6.67 -1.51
N PRO A 310 7.21 6.64 -1.39
CA PRO A 310 6.39 7.84 -1.57
C PRO A 310 6.55 8.86 -0.44
N THR A 311 5.94 10.02 -0.63
CA THR A 311 5.87 11.14 0.34
C THR A 311 4.45 11.67 0.56
N ILE A 312 3.59 11.51 -0.45
CA ILE A 312 2.24 12.06 -0.47
C ILE A 312 1.34 11.20 0.39
N ALA A 313 0.58 11.82 1.28
CA ALA A 313 -0.37 11.13 2.12
C ALA A 313 -1.38 10.34 1.28
N ALA A 314 -1.72 9.14 1.72
CA ALA A 314 -2.52 8.16 0.99
C ALA A 314 -3.45 7.38 1.92
N GLN A 315 -4.51 6.77 1.39
CA GLN A 315 -5.50 6.04 2.19
C GLN A 315 -4.99 4.63 2.51
N LEU A 316 -5.08 4.21 3.76
CA LEU A 316 -4.85 2.81 4.14
C LEU A 316 -5.99 1.96 3.58
N SER A 317 -5.64 0.99 2.76
CA SER A 317 -6.54 0.05 2.11
C SER A 317 -6.23 -1.37 2.56
N LEU A 318 -7.29 -2.16 2.74
CA LEU A 318 -7.26 -3.51 3.27
C LEU A 318 -8.23 -4.37 2.48
N GLY A 319 -7.85 -5.59 2.17
CA GLY A 319 -8.83 -6.53 1.61
C GLY A 319 -8.24 -7.77 0.96
N ILE A 320 -9.08 -8.37 0.11
CA ILE A 320 -8.74 -9.50 -0.73
C ILE A 320 -9.26 -9.28 -2.15
N TRP A 321 -8.42 -9.50 -3.15
CA TRP A 321 -8.75 -9.32 -4.57
C TRP A 321 -8.16 -10.44 -5.44
N LEU A 322 -8.57 -10.55 -6.71
CA LEU A 322 -8.28 -11.73 -7.55
C LEU A 322 -7.70 -11.38 -8.94
N PRO A 323 -6.62 -10.58 -9.03
CA PRO A 323 -6.04 -10.21 -10.32
C PRO A 323 -5.51 -11.42 -11.09
N ASP A 324 -5.38 -11.29 -12.41
CA ASP A 324 -4.82 -12.34 -13.30
C ASP A 324 -3.53 -12.98 -12.74
N TRP A 325 -2.66 -12.15 -12.18
CA TRP A 325 -1.35 -12.58 -11.68
C TRP A 325 -1.41 -13.38 -10.37
N ALA A 326 -2.57 -13.44 -9.70
CA ALA A 326 -2.81 -14.33 -8.56
C ALA A 326 -2.92 -15.80 -8.97
N GLY A 327 -3.26 -16.07 -10.24
CA GLY A 327 -3.46 -17.42 -10.78
C GLY A 327 -4.89 -17.95 -10.61
N PRO A 328 -5.16 -19.24 -10.88
CA PRO A 328 -6.49 -19.85 -10.76
C PRO A 328 -7.01 -19.82 -9.32
N ALA A 329 -8.32 -19.55 -9.15
CA ALA A 329 -9.03 -19.53 -7.88
C ALA A 329 -10.11 -20.63 -7.89
N PRO A 330 -9.74 -21.93 -7.83
CA PRO A 330 -10.63 -23.06 -8.11
C PRO A 330 -11.54 -23.39 -6.90
N TRP A 331 -12.28 -22.41 -6.42
CA TRP A 331 -13.17 -22.46 -5.27
C TRP A 331 -14.29 -21.43 -5.43
N GLN A 332 -15.33 -21.50 -4.61
CA GLN A 332 -16.44 -20.54 -4.66
C GLN A 332 -16.16 -19.31 -3.81
N GLU A 333 -15.75 -19.51 -2.56
CA GLU A 333 -15.59 -18.43 -1.61
C GLU A 333 -14.33 -18.59 -0.77
N SER A 334 -13.67 -17.47 -0.50
CA SER A 334 -12.58 -17.34 0.47
C SER A 334 -12.64 -15.96 1.12
N ARG A 335 -11.67 -15.64 1.99
CA ARG A 335 -11.61 -14.40 2.75
C ARG A 335 -10.19 -14.01 3.16
N ALA A 336 -10.04 -12.76 3.55
CA ALA A 336 -9.05 -12.28 4.50
C ALA A 336 -9.80 -11.60 5.64
N THR A 337 -9.37 -11.82 6.89
CA THR A 337 -9.98 -11.17 8.06
C THR A 337 -8.98 -10.24 8.74
N PHE A 338 -9.46 -9.06 9.14
CA PHE A 338 -8.67 -8.00 9.73
C PHE A 338 -9.16 -7.71 11.15
N GLY A 339 -8.22 -7.78 12.07
CA GLY A 339 -8.45 -7.55 13.48
C GLY A 339 -8.13 -6.11 13.88
N THR A 340 -7.33 -5.95 14.92
CA THR A 340 -6.93 -4.61 15.38
C THR A 340 -6.04 -3.92 14.35
N ILE A 341 -6.31 -2.63 14.12
CA ILE A 341 -5.50 -1.74 13.29
C ILE A 341 -5.08 -0.55 14.12
N ARG A 342 -3.81 -0.18 14.06
CA ARG A 342 -3.29 1.06 14.63
C ARG A 342 -2.41 1.79 13.63
N VAL A 343 -2.58 3.10 13.54
CA VAL A 343 -1.71 3.96 12.75
C VAL A 343 -1.23 5.12 13.61
N TRP A 344 0.09 5.23 13.75
CA TRP A 344 0.73 6.38 14.38
C TRP A 344 1.37 7.25 13.32
N GLN A 345 1.03 8.52 13.26
CA GLN A 345 1.66 9.50 12.39
C GLN A 345 2.91 10.06 13.04
N TYR A 346 4.00 10.13 12.27
CA TYR A 346 5.24 10.76 12.74
C TYR A 346 5.30 12.24 12.37
N HIS A 347 4.57 12.66 11.33
CA HIS A 347 4.67 14.05 10.85
C HIS A 347 6.12 14.43 10.53
N ASP A 348 6.87 13.50 9.93
CA ASP A 348 8.21 13.78 9.44
C ASP A 348 8.17 14.99 8.50
N GLU A 349 9.25 15.77 8.46
CA GLU A 349 9.30 17.00 7.65
C GLU A 349 9.13 16.77 6.14
N GLY A 350 9.31 15.52 5.70
CA GLY A 350 9.12 15.08 4.32
C GLY A 350 7.68 14.72 3.95
N ASP A 351 6.72 14.81 4.87
CA ASP A 351 5.32 14.50 4.59
C ASP A 351 4.66 15.52 3.66
N VAL A 352 3.98 15.04 2.63
CA VAL A 352 3.15 15.86 1.74
C VAL A 352 1.67 15.56 2.01
N ARG A 353 1.02 16.41 2.81
CA ARG A 353 -0.39 16.23 3.22
C ARG A 353 -1.31 17.23 2.52
N GLY A 354 -2.58 16.86 2.31
CA GLY A 354 -3.59 17.75 1.74
C GLY A 354 -3.52 17.93 0.22
N LEU A 355 -2.56 17.29 -0.46
CA LEU A 355 -2.47 17.30 -1.93
C LEU A 355 -3.48 16.34 -2.57
N LEU A 356 -3.59 15.13 -2.02
CA LEU A 356 -4.60 14.14 -2.39
C LEU A 356 -5.53 13.97 -1.19
N THR A 357 -6.83 14.17 -1.41
CA THR A 357 -7.82 14.26 -0.32
C THR A 357 -9.15 13.58 -0.63
N ASN A 358 -9.35 13.15 -1.87
CA ASN A 358 -10.61 12.56 -2.31
C ASN A 358 -10.48 11.04 -2.29
N ASP A 359 -11.54 10.39 -1.78
CA ASP A 359 -11.68 8.95 -1.91
C ASP A 359 -11.51 8.51 -3.36
N GLN A 360 -10.99 7.30 -3.54
CA GLN A 360 -10.94 6.70 -4.86
C GLN A 360 -12.38 6.49 -5.37
N PRO A 361 -12.73 7.08 -6.54
CA PRO A 361 -14.07 6.94 -7.06
C PRO A 361 -14.33 5.51 -7.54
N ASP A 362 -15.59 5.12 -7.50
CA ASP A 362 -16.06 3.91 -8.15
C ASP A 362 -15.82 4.00 -9.66
N ASN A 363 -15.46 2.88 -10.30
CA ASN A 363 -15.30 2.82 -11.75
C ASN A 363 -16.31 1.90 -12.45
N PHE A 364 -17.24 1.32 -11.69
CA PHE A 364 -18.44 0.68 -12.21
C PHE A 364 -19.62 0.84 -11.27
N LYS A 365 -20.84 0.71 -11.79
CA LYS A 365 -22.10 0.84 -11.05
C LYS A 365 -22.44 -0.46 -10.31
N PRO A 366 -23.37 -0.44 -9.34
CA PRO A 366 -23.91 -1.66 -8.75
C PRO A 366 -24.51 -2.66 -9.75
N SER A 367 -24.94 -2.20 -10.93
CA SER A 367 -25.39 -3.06 -12.03
C SER A 367 -24.26 -3.79 -12.78
N GLY A 368 -22.99 -3.54 -12.45
CA GLY A 368 -21.82 -4.07 -13.15
C GLY A 368 -21.41 -3.25 -14.39
N GLU A 369 -22.15 -2.21 -14.77
CA GLU A 369 -21.79 -1.36 -15.90
C GLU A 369 -20.59 -0.46 -15.58
N PRO A 370 -19.58 -0.35 -16.48
CA PRO A 370 -18.51 0.62 -16.32
C PRO A 370 -19.03 2.07 -16.21
N ILE A 371 -18.42 2.88 -15.35
CA ILE A 371 -18.64 4.32 -15.29
C ILE A 371 -17.75 4.96 -16.36
N LYS A 372 -18.35 5.71 -17.29
CA LYS A 372 -17.60 6.46 -18.30
C LYS A 372 -16.99 7.70 -17.64
N SER A 373 -15.67 7.85 -17.74
CA SER A 373 -14.90 8.93 -17.11
C SER A 373 -15.00 8.94 -15.57
N PRO A 374 -14.52 7.88 -14.89
CA PRO A 374 -14.55 7.74 -13.43
C PRO A 374 -13.55 8.65 -12.72
#